data_AF-A0A1H8LZ96-F1
#
_entry.id   AF-A0A1H8LZ96-F1
#
_cell.length_a   1.000
_cell.length_b   1.000
_cell.length_c   1.000
_cell.angle_alpha   90.00
_cell.angle_beta   90.00
_cell.angle_gamma   90.00
#
_symmetry.space_group_name_H-M   'P 1'
#
loop_
_entity.id
_entity.type
_entity.pdbx_description
1 polymer ?
#
loop_
_entity_poly.entity_id
_entity_poly.type
_entity_poly.pdbx_seq_one_letter_code
_entity_poly.pdbx_strand_id
1 'polypeptide(L)'
;MRQILSKLGFADEILDFFGIDEPSFTYGPAGPTEIFADGFHYVPAADRAWIWNEAAGRHVVITHSIMEAIAFLSCNRHRYPDPYDVSFVALGRYIHIKPLREIEGRFPNRKVILAFTNDLPGHLTDIYVAAGLRNHNLRLMLRGEQVEIVCNGRSAVFEAERLTLNVFQKSFGIRTFCRTVKPKTYESFLTQLLHC
;
A
#
# COMPACT_ATOMS: atom_id res chain seq x y z
N MET A 1 7.46 -25.22 -1.55
CA MET A 1 7.81 -23.79 -1.63
C MET A 1 7.15 -22.96 -0.52
N ARG A 2 5.92 -23.27 -0.06
CA ARG A 2 5.37 -22.78 1.23
C ARG A 2 6.34 -22.81 2.42
N GLN A 3 7.16 -23.87 2.53
CA GLN A 3 8.24 -23.95 3.54
C GLN A 3 9.22 -22.77 3.51
N ILE A 4 9.44 -22.12 2.36
CA ILE A 4 10.31 -20.93 2.27
C ILE A 4 9.64 -19.76 2.98
N LEU A 5 8.35 -19.51 2.71
CA LEU A 5 7.60 -18.46 3.39
C LEU A 5 7.48 -18.73 4.89
N SER A 6 7.19 -19.96 5.31
CA SER A 6 7.15 -20.30 6.74
C SER A 6 8.53 -20.12 7.40
N LYS A 7 9.64 -20.46 6.70
CA LYS A 7 11.01 -20.22 7.19
C LYS A 7 11.36 -18.73 7.29
N LEU A 8 10.70 -17.88 6.50
CA LEU A 8 10.86 -16.43 6.50
C LEU A 8 9.95 -15.72 7.52
N GLY A 9 9.35 -16.47 8.46
CA GLY A 9 8.60 -15.90 9.59
C GLY A 9 7.10 -15.70 9.32
N PHE A 10 6.57 -16.13 8.18
CA PHE A 10 5.12 -16.07 7.93
C PHE A 10 4.39 -17.21 8.64
N ALA A 11 3.38 -16.86 9.45
CA ALA A 11 2.52 -17.85 10.10
C ALA A 11 1.61 -18.55 9.07
N ASP A 12 1.42 -19.87 9.22
CA ASP A 12 0.62 -20.68 8.29
C ASP A 12 -0.83 -20.18 8.16
N GLU A 13 -1.45 -19.73 9.26
CA GLU A 13 -2.81 -19.13 9.24
C GLU A 13 -2.90 -17.93 8.28
N ILE A 14 -1.86 -17.10 8.21
CA ILE A 14 -1.83 -15.94 7.31
C ILE A 14 -1.69 -16.40 5.86
N LEU A 15 -0.82 -17.37 5.60
CA LEU A 15 -0.62 -17.92 4.26
C LEU A 15 -1.90 -18.60 3.74
N ASP A 16 -2.58 -19.34 4.62
CA ASP A 16 -3.88 -19.97 4.33
C ASP A 16 -4.95 -18.91 4.05
N PHE A 17 -4.99 -17.83 4.84
CA PHE A 17 -5.93 -16.72 4.60
C PHE A 17 -5.76 -16.09 3.22
N PHE A 18 -4.54 -16.02 2.69
CA PHE A 18 -4.28 -15.50 1.33
C PHE A 18 -4.28 -16.58 0.24
N GLY A 19 -4.49 -17.85 0.60
CA GLY A 19 -4.44 -18.98 -0.34
C GLY A 19 -3.08 -19.13 -1.03
N ILE A 20 -1.98 -18.92 -0.30
CA ILE A 20 -0.62 -18.84 -0.87
C ILE A 20 0.13 -20.15 -0.68
N ASP A 21 0.34 -20.85 -1.79
CA ASP A 21 1.21 -22.02 -1.84
C ASP A 21 2.63 -21.70 -2.36
N GLU A 22 2.72 -20.64 -3.18
CA GLU A 22 3.95 -20.17 -3.82
C GLU A 22 4.05 -18.64 -3.76
N PRO A 23 5.26 -18.08 -3.60
CA PRO A 23 5.50 -16.64 -3.55
C PRO A 23 5.49 -16.00 -4.96
N SER A 24 4.47 -16.31 -5.76
CA SER A 24 4.29 -15.87 -7.14
C SER A 24 2.85 -15.42 -7.33
N PHE A 25 2.64 -14.16 -7.72
CA PHE A 25 1.33 -13.53 -7.66
C PHE A 25 1.01 -12.71 -8.91
N THR A 26 -0.09 -13.04 -9.59
CA THR A 26 -0.47 -12.36 -10.84
C THR A 26 -1.44 -11.20 -10.58
N TYR A 27 -1.13 -10.02 -11.12
CA TYR A 27 -1.95 -8.82 -11.00
C TYR A 27 -3.13 -8.85 -11.98
N GLY A 28 -4.20 -9.55 -11.58
CA GLY A 28 -5.37 -9.80 -12.42
C GLY A 28 -5.22 -11.05 -13.30
N PRO A 29 -6.25 -11.45 -14.07
CA PRO A 29 -6.31 -12.78 -14.69
C PRO A 29 -5.22 -13.11 -15.73
N ALA A 30 -4.62 -12.09 -16.33
CA ALA A 30 -3.54 -12.23 -17.33
C ALA A 30 -2.50 -11.11 -17.19
N GLY A 31 -2.35 -10.59 -15.97
CA GLY A 31 -1.46 -9.49 -15.69
C GLY A 31 -0.01 -9.94 -15.49
N PRO A 32 0.88 -8.99 -15.19
CA PRO A 32 2.24 -9.31 -14.83
C PRO A 32 2.30 -9.96 -13.43
N THR A 33 3.38 -10.71 -13.17
CA THR A 33 3.54 -11.51 -11.95
C THR A 33 4.59 -10.89 -11.04
N GLU A 34 4.25 -10.74 -9.76
CA GLU A 34 5.19 -10.51 -8.67
C GLU A 34 5.82 -11.82 -8.25
N ILE A 35 7.14 -11.82 -8.05
CA ILE A 35 7.91 -13.00 -7.67
C ILE A 35 8.74 -12.64 -6.44
N PHE A 36 8.64 -13.45 -5.40
CA PHE A 36 9.46 -13.31 -4.20
C PHE A 36 10.24 -14.60 -3.96
N ALA A 37 11.54 -14.48 -3.77
CA ALA A 37 12.48 -15.59 -3.61
C ALA A 37 13.62 -15.19 -2.68
N ASP A 38 14.49 -16.14 -2.34
CA ASP A 38 15.65 -15.86 -1.51
C ASP A 38 16.56 -14.80 -2.14
N GLY A 39 16.80 -13.71 -1.42
CA GLY A 39 17.56 -12.54 -1.88
C GLY A 39 16.91 -11.70 -2.98
N PHE A 40 15.65 -11.95 -3.36
CA PHE A 40 15.03 -11.29 -4.51
C PHE A 40 13.54 -11.02 -4.35
N HIS A 41 13.12 -9.79 -4.64
CA HIS A 41 11.71 -9.41 -4.75
C HIS A 41 11.47 -8.61 -6.03
N TYR A 42 10.75 -9.19 -6.97
CA TYR A 42 10.31 -8.52 -8.18
C TYR A 42 8.86 -8.09 -8.05
N VAL A 43 8.62 -6.78 -8.05
CA VAL A 43 7.27 -6.20 -8.14
C VAL A 43 7.07 -5.63 -9.55
N PRO A 44 6.05 -6.09 -10.28
CA PRO A 44 5.85 -5.70 -11.67
C PRO A 44 5.26 -4.30 -11.81
N ALA A 45 5.44 -3.73 -13.00
CA ALA A 45 4.63 -2.62 -13.49
C ALA A 45 3.23 -3.16 -13.87
N ALA A 46 2.23 -2.98 -13.00
CA ALA A 46 0.87 -3.46 -13.22
C ALA A 46 -0.07 -2.30 -13.60
N ASP A 47 -0.93 -2.52 -14.59
CA ASP A 47 -1.98 -1.58 -15.00
C ASP A 47 -3.30 -1.81 -14.22
N ARG A 48 -3.33 -2.85 -13.39
CA ARG A 48 -4.45 -3.27 -12.54
C ARG A 48 -3.94 -3.57 -11.14
N ALA A 49 -4.79 -3.29 -10.15
CA ALA A 49 -4.50 -3.68 -8.79
C ALA A 49 -4.82 -5.17 -8.58
N TRP A 50 -4.01 -5.84 -7.77
CA TRP A 50 -4.41 -7.11 -7.17
C TRP A 50 -5.32 -6.83 -5.98
N ILE A 51 -6.39 -7.61 -5.83
CA ILE A 51 -7.38 -7.43 -4.77
C ILE A 51 -7.62 -8.76 -4.07
N TRP A 52 -7.60 -8.74 -2.74
CA TRP A 52 -7.93 -9.87 -1.90
C TRP A 52 -9.08 -9.57 -0.95
N ASN A 53 -9.93 -10.56 -0.74
CA ASN A 53 -11.08 -10.51 0.15
C ASN A 53 -11.97 -9.28 -0.11
N GLU A 54 -12.40 -9.07 -1.37
CA GLU A 54 -13.19 -7.91 -1.77
C GLU A 54 -14.51 -7.77 -1.00
N ALA A 55 -15.07 -8.88 -0.50
CA ALA A 55 -16.30 -8.89 0.29
C ALA A 55 -16.15 -8.39 1.74
N ALA A 56 -14.93 -8.16 2.24
CA ALA A 56 -14.68 -7.76 3.64
C ALA A 56 -15.39 -6.46 4.05
N GLY A 57 -15.90 -6.39 5.28
CA GLY A 57 -16.85 -5.33 5.64
C GLY A 57 -16.27 -3.95 6.00
N ARG A 58 -15.07 -3.86 6.59
CA ARG A 58 -14.70 -2.65 7.37
C ARG A 58 -13.51 -1.86 6.86
N HIS A 59 -12.43 -2.54 6.49
CA HIS A 59 -11.17 -1.91 6.14
C HIS A 59 -10.67 -2.34 4.78
N VAL A 60 -9.99 -1.43 4.08
CA VAL A 60 -9.22 -1.74 2.88
C VAL A 60 -7.82 -1.25 3.11
N VAL A 61 -6.86 -2.17 3.07
CA VAL A 61 -5.43 -1.86 3.19
C VAL A 61 -4.84 -1.84 1.79
N ILE A 62 -4.18 -0.74 1.43
CA ILE A 62 -3.53 -0.54 0.14
C ILE A 62 -2.01 -0.53 0.34
N THR A 63 -1.30 -1.36 -0.42
CA THR A 63 0.15 -1.55 -0.38
C THR A 63 0.79 -1.45 -1.77
N HIS A 64 2.13 -1.40 -1.82
CA HIS A 64 2.87 -1.47 -3.08
C HIS A 64 2.83 -2.87 -3.71
N SER A 65 2.92 -3.90 -2.88
CA SER A 65 3.10 -5.28 -3.33
C SER A 65 2.23 -6.25 -2.51
N ILE A 66 2.08 -7.45 -3.04
CA ILE A 66 1.30 -8.51 -2.40
C ILE A 66 2.07 -9.02 -1.18
N MET A 67 3.39 -9.14 -1.27
CA MET A 67 4.24 -9.45 -0.12
C MET A 67 4.14 -8.40 1.00
N GLU A 68 4.03 -7.12 0.68
CA GLU A 68 3.79 -6.08 1.71
C GLU A 68 2.41 -6.23 2.36
N ALA A 69 1.37 -6.67 1.63
CA ALA A 69 0.05 -6.91 2.20
C ALA A 69 0.07 -8.07 3.21
N ILE A 70 0.74 -9.17 2.86
CA ILE A 70 0.91 -10.34 3.74
C ILE A 70 1.74 -9.96 4.96
N ALA A 71 2.84 -9.22 4.77
CA ALA A 71 3.70 -8.79 5.86
C ALA A 71 3.00 -7.78 6.78
N PHE A 72 2.20 -6.87 6.23
CA PHE A 72 1.36 -5.96 7.00
C PHE A 72 0.43 -6.72 7.94
N LEU A 73 -0.32 -7.71 7.42
CA LEU A 73 -1.24 -8.49 8.23
C LEU A 73 -0.50 -9.27 9.32
N SER A 74 0.65 -9.86 8.98
CA SER A 74 1.51 -10.58 9.92
C SER A 74 1.96 -9.68 11.07
N CYS A 75 2.51 -8.50 10.76
CA CYS A 75 2.95 -7.52 11.75
C CYS A 75 1.80 -6.92 12.58
N ASN A 76 0.57 -6.92 12.05
CA ASN A 76 -0.59 -6.28 12.66
C ASN A 76 -1.70 -7.27 13.03
N ARG A 77 -1.41 -8.58 13.15
CA ARG A 77 -2.40 -9.63 13.42
C ARG A 77 -3.29 -9.31 14.62
N HIS A 78 -2.72 -8.75 15.68
CA HIS A 78 -3.43 -8.32 16.88
C HIS A 78 -4.53 -7.26 16.64
N ARG A 79 -4.44 -6.46 15.57
CA ARG A 79 -5.44 -5.44 15.18
C ARG A 79 -6.56 -6.00 14.31
N TYR A 80 -6.32 -7.15 13.70
CA TYR A 80 -7.25 -7.84 12.82
C TYR A 80 -7.46 -9.27 13.35
N PRO A 81 -8.10 -9.43 14.53
CA PRO A 81 -8.36 -10.73 15.13
C PRO A 81 -9.16 -11.63 14.18
N ASP A 82 -10.09 -11.04 13.43
CA ASP A 82 -10.73 -11.63 12.26
C ASP A 82 -10.08 -11.08 10.98
N PRO A 83 -9.30 -11.88 10.23
CA PRO A 83 -8.69 -11.42 8.97
C PRO A 83 -9.73 -11.20 7.86
N TYR A 84 -10.95 -11.74 7.99
CA TYR A 84 -12.02 -11.53 7.02
C TYR A 84 -12.67 -10.14 7.10
N ASP A 85 -12.33 -9.34 8.13
CA ASP A 85 -12.80 -7.97 8.33
C ASP A 85 -12.00 -6.93 7.50
N VAL A 86 -10.96 -7.36 6.79
CA VAL A 86 -10.07 -6.52 5.98
C VAL A 86 -9.91 -7.05 4.54
N SER A 87 -10.03 -6.14 3.58
CA SER A 87 -9.62 -6.36 2.19
C SER A 87 -8.21 -5.83 1.96
N PHE A 88 -7.48 -6.43 1.03
CA PHE A 88 -6.16 -5.96 0.61
C PHE A 88 -6.15 -5.57 -0.85
N VAL A 89 -5.36 -4.55 -1.17
CA VAL A 89 -5.13 -4.07 -2.52
C VAL A 89 -3.64 -3.82 -2.71
N ALA A 90 -3.02 -4.49 -3.68
CA ALA A 90 -1.64 -4.22 -4.07
C ALA A 90 -1.63 -3.52 -5.43
N LEU A 91 -0.90 -2.40 -5.53
CA LEU A 91 -0.88 -1.56 -6.72
C LEU A 91 0.21 -1.92 -7.72
N GLY A 92 1.24 -2.66 -7.31
CA GLY A 92 2.45 -2.89 -8.10
C GLY A 92 3.41 -1.69 -8.07
N ARG A 93 4.41 -1.72 -8.94
CA ARG A 93 5.51 -0.75 -8.98
C ARG A 93 5.09 0.64 -9.45
N TYR A 94 4.15 0.73 -10.39
CA TYR A 94 3.68 2.00 -10.94
C TYR A 94 2.20 2.21 -10.61
N ILE A 95 1.91 3.38 -10.04
CA ILE A 95 0.56 3.71 -9.62
C ILE A 95 -0.09 4.51 -10.74
N HIS A 96 -1.00 3.86 -11.45
CA HIS A 96 -1.83 4.51 -12.46
C HIS A 96 -3.10 5.07 -11.81
N ILE A 97 -3.56 6.24 -12.26
CA ILE A 97 -4.79 6.87 -11.74
C ILE A 97 -6.06 6.03 -12.00
N LYS A 98 -6.05 5.25 -13.09
CA LYS A 98 -7.20 4.42 -13.49
C LYS A 98 -7.54 3.35 -12.43
N PRO A 99 -6.58 2.50 -11.98
CA PRO A 99 -6.78 1.61 -10.83
C PRO A 99 -7.33 2.29 -9.58
N LEU A 100 -6.87 3.50 -9.26
CA LEU A 100 -7.35 4.21 -8.06
C LEU A 100 -8.85 4.53 -8.14
N ARG A 101 -9.35 4.94 -9.32
CA ARG A 101 -10.79 5.16 -9.52
C ARG A 101 -11.60 3.87 -9.42
N GLU A 102 -11.05 2.77 -9.92
CA GLU A 102 -11.69 1.45 -9.80
C GLU A 102 -11.78 1.00 -8.33
N ILE A 103 -10.72 1.24 -7.55
CA ILE A 103 -10.69 0.95 -6.11
C ILE A 103 -11.75 1.75 -5.36
N GLU A 104 -11.89 3.06 -5.62
CA GLU A 104 -12.93 3.87 -4.97
C GLU A 104 -14.34 3.32 -5.23
N GLY A 105 -14.62 2.89 -6.46
CA GLY A 105 -15.91 2.30 -6.84
C GLY A 105 -16.18 0.91 -6.22
N ARG A 106 -15.14 0.09 -6.05
CA ARG A 106 -15.26 -1.27 -5.46
C ARG A 106 -15.41 -1.26 -3.95
N PHE A 107 -14.88 -0.22 -3.29
CA PHE A 107 -14.85 -0.13 -1.84
C PHE A 107 -15.59 1.10 -1.29
N PRO A 108 -16.88 1.28 -1.63
CA PRO A 108 -17.62 2.45 -1.20
C PRO A 108 -17.74 2.48 0.34
N ASN A 109 -17.52 3.66 0.93
CA ASN A 109 -17.66 3.93 2.37
C ASN A 109 -16.74 3.11 3.30
N ARG A 110 -15.77 2.36 2.77
CA ARG A 110 -14.80 1.62 3.61
C ARG A 110 -13.70 2.52 4.13
N LYS A 111 -13.16 2.18 5.30
CA LYS A 111 -12.00 2.87 5.87
C LYS A 111 -10.74 2.45 5.13
N VAL A 112 -10.20 3.37 4.34
CA VAL A 112 -8.96 3.14 3.58
C VAL A 112 -7.74 3.35 4.48
N ILE A 113 -6.86 2.38 4.49
CA ILE A 113 -5.57 2.38 5.18
C ILE A 113 -4.47 2.28 4.12
N LEU A 114 -3.56 3.24 4.11
CA LEU A 114 -2.40 3.27 3.25
C LEU A 114 -1.20 2.72 4.04
N ALA A 115 -0.65 1.62 3.56
CA ALA A 115 0.45 0.89 4.19
C ALA A 115 1.64 0.83 3.22
N PHE A 116 2.19 2.00 2.93
CA PHE A 116 3.42 2.17 2.15
C PHE A 116 4.64 2.34 3.06
N THR A 117 5.82 2.33 2.47
CA THR A 117 7.11 2.44 3.17
C THR A 117 7.23 3.70 4.05
N ASN A 118 8.09 3.64 5.05
CA ASN A 118 8.39 4.72 6.00
C ASN A 118 9.59 5.56 5.54
N ASP A 119 9.57 5.94 4.26
CA ASP A 119 10.55 6.79 3.61
C ASP A 119 9.83 7.87 2.79
N LEU A 120 10.59 8.80 2.21
CA LEU A 120 10.02 9.87 1.38
C LEU A 120 9.16 9.32 0.21
N PRO A 121 9.63 8.34 -0.60
CA PRO A 121 8.81 7.69 -1.62
C PRO A 121 7.46 7.15 -1.09
N GLY A 122 7.47 6.50 0.08
CA GLY A 122 6.25 5.99 0.71
C GLY A 122 5.30 7.09 1.17
N HIS A 123 5.82 8.20 1.69
CA HIS A 123 5.00 9.37 2.05
C HIS A 123 4.42 10.09 0.84
N LEU A 124 5.20 10.25 -0.23
CA LEU A 124 4.72 10.79 -1.51
C LEU A 124 3.65 9.89 -2.11
N THR A 125 3.83 8.58 -1.98
CA THR A 125 2.85 7.58 -2.42
C THR A 125 1.55 7.68 -1.62
N ASP A 126 1.62 7.83 -0.28
CA ASP A 126 0.42 8.06 0.54
C ASP A 126 -0.39 9.25 0.01
N ILE A 127 0.30 10.37 -0.27
CA ILE A 127 -0.30 11.60 -0.80
C ILE A 127 -0.92 11.36 -2.18
N TYR A 128 -0.16 10.74 -3.09
CA TYR A 128 -0.59 10.48 -4.46
C TYR A 128 -1.84 9.59 -4.50
N VAL A 129 -1.81 8.48 -3.77
CA VAL A 129 -2.93 7.53 -3.70
C VAL A 129 -4.14 8.18 -3.04
N ALA A 130 -3.96 8.85 -1.90
CA ALA A 130 -5.06 9.50 -1.19
C ALA A 130 -5.74 10.60 -2.02
N ALA A 131 -4.95 11.39 -2.77
CA ALA A 131 -5.47 12.41 -3.68
C ALA A 131 -6.20 11.77 -4.88
N GLY A 132 -5.60 10.73 -5.48
CA GLY A 132 -6.18 10.02 -6.62
C GLY A 132 -7.50 9.32 -6.29
N LEU A 133 -7.59 8.67 -5.13
CA LEU A 133 -8.82 8.07 -4.60
C LEU A 133 -9.94 9.07 -4.33
N ARG A 134 -9.64 10.37 -4.30
CA ARG A 134 -10.63 11.45 -4.07
C ARG A 134 -10.72 12.41 -5.26
N ASN A 135 -10.19 11.99 -6.40
CA ASN A 135 -10.19 12.73 -7.64
C ASN A 135 -9.64 14.17 -7.50
N HIS A 136 -8.65 14.37 -6.62
CA HIS A 136 -7.89 15.61 -6.55
C HIS A 136 -6.81 15.62 -7.63
N ASN A 137 -6.72 16.71 -8.39
CA ASN A 137 -5.67 16.88 -9.38
C ASN A 137 -4.36 17.22 -8.66
N LEU A 138 -3.39 16.32 -8.72
CA LEU A 138 -2.14 16.39 -7.98
C LEU A 138 -0.94 16.34 -8.94
N ARG A 139 0.03 17.22 -8.71
CA ARG A 139 1.38 17.15 -9.28
C ARG A 139 2.40 17.26 -8.15
N LEU A 140 3.38 16.37 -8.16
CA LEU A 140 4.49 16.33 -7.21
C LEU A 140 5.79 16.57 -7.98
N MET A 141 6.67 17.42 -7.46
CA MET A 141 7.99 17.68 -8.03
C MET A 141 9.02 17.73 -6.90
N LEU A 142 10.04 16.87 -6.99
CA LEU A 142 11.16 16.86 -6.05
C LEU A 142 12.27 17.77 -6.57
N ARG A 143 12.76 18.68 -5.73
CA ARG A 143 13.86 19.60 -6.02
C ARG A 143 14.83 19.62 -4.84
N GLY A 144 15.84 18.75 -4.89
CA GLY A 144 16.75 18.56 -3.77
C GLY A 144 16.01 18.06 -2.54
N GLU A 145 16.12 18.79 -1.43
CA GLU A 145 15.47 18.47 -0.15
C GLU A 145 14.03 19.00 -0.05
N GLN A 146 13.50 19.60 -1.11
CA GLN A 146 12.17 20.18 -1.12
C GLN A 146 11.23 19.46 -2.08
N VAL A 147 9.96 19.36 -1.69
CA VAL A 147 8.87 18.85 -2.51
C VAL A 147 7.91 19.99 -2.81
N GLU A 148 7.78 20.33 -4.09
CA GLU A 148 6.74 21.22 -4.58
C GLU A 148 5.50 20.39 -4.93
N ILE A 149 4.37 20.75 -4.33
CA ILE A 149 3.08 20.09 -4.54
C ILE A 149 2.12 21.10 -5.16
N VAL A 150 1.51 20.73 -6.28
CA VAL A 150 0.36 21.44 -6.85
C VAL A 150 -0.87 20.57 -6.69
N CYS A 151 -1.88 21.04 -5.97
CA CYS A 151 -3.14 20.34 -5.75
C CYS A 151 -4.34 21.25 -6.03
N ASN A 152 -5.19 20.85 -6.98
CA ASN A 152 -6.37 21.60 -7.42
C ASN A 152 -6.07 23.09 -7.69
N GLY A 153 -4.96 23.36 -8.39
CA GLY A 153 -4.55 24.71 -8.79
C GLY A 153 -3.82 25.53 -7.72
N ARG A 154 -3.72 25.07 -6.48
CA ARG A 154 -2.89 25.69 -5.43
C ARG A 154 -1.53 25.01 -5.37
N SER A 155 -0.48 25.76 -5.03
CA SER A 155 0.87 25.23 -4.84
C SER A 155 1.39 25.50 -3.43
N ALA A 156 2.24 24.60 -2.94
CA ALA A 156 3.00 24.76 -1.71
C ALA A 156 4.31 23.98 -1.81
N VAL A 157 5.34 24.46 -1.10
CA VAL A 157 6.66 23.82 -1.01
C VAL A 157 6.86 23.31 0.41
N PHE A 158 7.41 22.11 0.53
CA PHE A 158 7.63 21.43 1.80
C PHE A 158 9.06 20.92 1.89
N GLU A 159 9.62 20.94 3.10
CA GLU A 159 10.80 20.15 3.41
C GLU A 159 10.46 18.66 3.34
N ALA A 160 11.22 17.90 2.55
CA ALA A 160 10.92 16.50 2.22
C ALA A 160 10.82 15.62 3.47
N GLU A 161 11.72 15.81 4.43
CA GLU A 161 11.77 15.06 5.69
C GLU A 161 10.53 15.23 6.58
N ARG A 162 9.80 16.34 6.42
CA ARG A 162 8.62 16.68 7.22
C ARG A 162 7.32 16.37 6.49
N LEU A 163 7.40 15.94 5.23
CA LEU A 163 6.23 15.74 4.40
C LEU A 163 5.52 14.44 4.79
N THR A 164 4.25 14.58 5.16
CA THR A 164 3.35 13.46 5.44
C THR A 164 1.98 13.73 4.85
N LEU A 165 1.14 12.70 4.72
CA LEU A 165 -0.25 12.87 4.28
C LEU A 165 -1.01 13.92 5.12
N ASN A 166 -0.79 13.93 6.44
CA ASN A 166 -1.45 14.88 7.34
C ASN A 166 -0.98 16.33 7.10
N VAL A 167 0.33 16.54 6.90
CA VAL A 167 0.88 17.88 6.58
C VAL A 167 0.32 18.38 5.25
N PHE A 168 0.28 17.52 4.24
CA PHE A 168 -0.35 17.82 2.95
C PHE A 168 -1.84 18.18 3.12
N GLN A 169 -2.63 17.35 3.80
CA GLN A 169 -4.06 17.58 4.01
C GLN A 169 -4.34 18.91 4.71
N LYS A 170 -3.57 19.25 5.75
CA LYS A 170 -3.72 20.53 6.47
C LYS A 170 -3.38 21.71 5.58
N SER A 171 -2.29 21.63 4.83
CA SER A 171 -1.79 22.74 4.01
C SER A 171 -2.73 23.06 2.84
N PHE A 172 -3.38 22.04 2.27
CA PHE A 172 -4.37 22.23 1.21
C PHE A 172 -5.80 22.29 1.72
N GLY A 173 -6.06 22.12 3.02
CA GLY A 173 -7.40 22.13 3.60
C GLY A 173 -8.33 21.06 3.00
N ILE A 174 -7.79 19.87 2.72
CA ILE A 174 -8.52 18.74 2.12
C ILE A 174 -8.67 17.58 3.10
N ARG A 175 -9.73 16.78 2.92
CA ARG A 175 -9.96 15.55 3.67
C ARG A 175 -9.99 14.38 2.70
N THR A 176 -8.99 13.49 2.80
CA THR A 176 -8.97 12.29 1.94
C THR A 176 -9.66 11.08 2.58
N PHE A 177 -9.95 11.16 3.88
CA PHE A 177 -10.51 10.07 4.70
C PHE A 177 -9.66 8.78 4.71
N CYS A 178 -8.42 8.86 4.24
CA CYS A 178 -7.44 7.78 4.31
C CYS A 178 -6.64 7.90 5.62
N ARG A 179 -6.33 6.76 6.24
CA ARG A 179 -5.36 6.66 7.34
C ARG A 179 -4.05 6.10 6.80
N THR A 180 -2.93 6.47 7.40
CA THR A 180 -1.65 5.82 7.13
C THR A 180 -1.28 4.89 8.28
N VAL A 181 -0.64 3.77 7.97
CA VAL A 181 0.01 2.90 8.95
C VAL A 181 1.40 2.59 8.42
N LYS A 182 2.43 2.92 9.21
CA LYS A 182 3.83 2.72 8.85
C LYS A 182 4.45 1.60 9.66
N PRO A 183 5.45 0.88 9.13
CA PRO A 183 6.30 0.03 9.94
C PRO A 183 6.99 0.85 11.04
N LYS A 184 7.30 0.21 12.17
CA LYS A 184 7.78 0.91 13.37
C LYS A 184 9.29 1.16 13.36
N THR A 185 10.04 0.14 12.95
CA THR A 185 11.49 0.11 13.10
C THR A 185 12.22 0.09 11.76
N TYR A 186 11.56 -0.40 10.71
CA TYR A 186 12.14 -0.58 9.38
C TYR A 186 11.42 0.27 8.34
N GLU A 187 11.96 0.33 7.13
CA GLU A 187 11.37 1.07 6.02
C GLU A 187 10.09 0.40 5.48
N SER A 188 9.98 -0.93 5.51
CA SER A 188 8.83 -1.67 4.98
C SER A 188 8.30 -2.73 5.95
N PHE A 189 7.06 -3.19 5.77
CA PHE A 189 6.50 -4.25 6.62
C PHE A 189 7.17 -5.58 6.34
N LEU A 190 7.53 -5.84 5.08
CA LEU A 190 8.26 -7.04 4.69
C LEU A 190 9.61 -7.12 5.40
N THR A 191 10.42 -6.07 5.32
CA THR A 191 11.72 -6.02 6.02
C THR A 191 11.51 -6.13 7.53
N GLN A 192 10.51 -5.46 8.10
CA GLN A 192 10.21 -5.61 9.52
C GLN A 192 9.91 -7.05 9.90
N LEU A 193 9.07 -7.75 9.13
CA LEU A 193 8.72 -9.14 9.43
C LEU A 193 9.94 -10.07 9.35
N LEU A 194 10.80 -9.89 8.35
CA LEU A 194 11.99 -10.73 8.16
C LEU A 194 13.03 -10.59 9.29
N HIS A 195 12.92 -9.55 10.12
CA HIS A 195 13.82 -9.27 11.23
C HIS A 195 13.16 -9.37 12.62
N CYS A 196 11.86 -9.73 12.70
CA CYS A 196 11.15 -10.00 13.96
C CYS A 196 11.11 -11.50 14.25
#